data_AF-A0A520RA91-F1
#
_entry.id   AF-A0A520RA91-F1
#
_cell.length_a   1.000
_cell.length_b   1.000
_cell.length_c   1.000
_cell.angle_alpha   90.00
_cell.angle_beta   90.00
_cell.angle_gamma   90.00
#
_symmetry.space_group_name_H-M   'P 1'
#
loop_
_entity.id
_entity.type
_entity.pdbx_description
1 polymer ?
#
loop_
_entity_poly.entity_id
_entity_poly.type
_entity_poly.pdbx_seq_one_letter_code
_entity_poly.pdbx_strand_id
1 'polypeptide(L)'
;GTTGIPRKQGFDYFYGYLNQRHAHNYYPTHLWRNETKVALRNTVPDEDGVGGGVSDNKLDYSHDLIMDEALGYIHEHAEQPFFLYLALTIPHANNEARSQGMEVPELEAYAELDWPEPQKGHGAMISRMDRDIGRLFAELESLGIGNDTIVFFTSDNGPHKEGGNNPDFNDSNGPLRGIKRAMYDGGIRVPMIVKWPGRIPSGLVNDTVWYFADFLPTAADLVGAEAPAGLDGVSIKPTLFGKYQDLSDRMLYWEFHERGFKQASRWGNWKAVRVGWKEPIQLFHLIGDSSEHYNLASHYPGVVSKFERFLNHERTDSKHWPIKNK
;
A
#
# COMPACT_ATOMS: atom_id res chain seq x y z
N GLY A 1 9.11 13.18 16.74
CA GLY A 1 9.33 12.01 15.86
C GLY A 1 10.80 11.95 15.51
N THR A 2 11.26 10.82 14.98
CA THR A 2 12.55 10.73 14.27
C THR A 2 12.45 11.46 12.93
N THR A 3 13.58 11.76 12.30
CA THR A 3 13.59 12.34 10.95
C THR A 3 13.23 11.28 9.91
N GLY A 4 12.20 11.51 9.09
CA GLY A 4 11.71 10.56 8.08
C GLY A 4 12.51 10.48 6.78
N ILE A 5 13.74 11.00 6.73
CA ILE A 5 14.57 10.98 5.52
C ILE A 5 15.11 9.55 5.32
N PRO A 6 14.91 8.89 4.15
CA PRO A 6 15.30 7.49 3.94
C PRO A 6 16.78 7.20 4.20
N ARG A 7 17.67 8.12 3.82
CA ARG A 7 19.12 8.01 4.12
C ARG A 7 19.49 7.99 5.60
N LYS A 8 18.57 8.39 6.48
CA LYS A 8 18.69 8.28 7.94
C LYS A 8 17.97 7.06 8.51
N GLN A 9 17.38 6.24 7.65
CA GLN A 9 16.64 5.02 7.97
C GLN A 9 17.28 3.78 7.32
N GLY A 10 18.55 3.86 6.92
CA GLY A 10 19.33 2.74 6.38
C GLY A 10 19.31 2.59 4.86
N PHE A 11 18.71 3.52 4.11
CA PHE A 11 18.80 3.52 2.65
C PHE A 11 20.07 4.22 2.16
N ASP A 12 20.74 3.65 1.15
CA ASP A 12 21.93 4.26 0.54
C ASP A 12 21.60 5.35 -0.47
N TYR A 13 20.38 5.34 -1.01
CA TYR A 13 19.91 6.24 -2.06
C TYR A 13 18.41 6.56 -1.90
N PHE A 14 18.00 7.75 -2.33
CA PHE A 14 16.59 8.13 -2.39
C PHE A 14 16.32 9.10 -3.55
N TYR A 15 15.22 8.86 -4.26
CA TYR A 15 14.62 9.81 -5.19
C TYR A 15 13.11 9.81 -5.05
N GLY A 16 12.49 10.97 -4.82
CA GLY A 16 11.04 11.10 -4.73
C GLY A 16 10.55 12.16 -3.74
N TYR A 17 9.44 11.87 -3.06
CA TYR A 17 8.78 12.79 -2.12
C TYR A 17 9.15 12.52 -0.66
N LEU A 18 9.47 13.57 0.09
CA LEU A 18 9.66 13.50 1.56
C LEU A 18 8.43 13.94 2.37
N ASN A 19 7.33 14.30 1.71
CA ASN A 19 6.11 14.78 2.35
C ASN A 19 4.87 14.25 1.64
N GLN A 20 3.91 13.72 2.42
CA GLN A 20 2.67 13.14 1.87
C GLN A 20 1.80 14.14 1.10
N ARG A 21 1.78 15.42 1.52
CA ARG A 21 0.98 16.45 0.86
C ARG A 21 1.63 16.91 -0.44
N HIS A 22 2.97 16.99 -0.46
CA HIS A 22 3.72 17.18 -1.70
C HIS A 22 3.48 16.02 -2.69
N ALA A 23 3.43 14.78 -2.19
CA ALA A 23 3.21 13.58 -2.99
C ALA A 23 1.82 13.51 -3.67
N HIS A 24 0.88 14.39 -3.30
CA HIS A 24 -0.37 14.56 -4.04
C HIS A 24 -0.16 15.22 -5.41
N ASN A 25 0.86 16.07 -5.55
CA ASN A 25 1.08 16.83 -6.77
C ASN A 25 1.97 16.04 -7.74
N TYR A 26 1.37 15.56 -8.83
CA TYR A 26 2.07 14.80 -9.87
C TYR A 26 2.91 15.63 -10.83
N TYR A 27 2.74 16.95 -10.80
CA TYR A 27 3.56 17.92 -11.52
C TYR A 27 4.18 18.90 -10.51
N PRO A 28 5.01 18.42 -9.58
CA PRO A 28 5.56 19.26 -8.53
C PRO A 28 6.66 20.18 -9.06
N THR A 29 6.96 21.25 -8.33
CA THR A 29 8.10 22.14 -8.65
C THR A 29 9.46 21.50 -8.39
N HIS A 30 9.50 20.43 -7.58
CA HIS A 30 10.73 19.73 -7.24
C HIS A 30 10.47 18.29 -6.80
N LEU A 31 11.50 17.46 -6.91
CA LEU A 31 11.62 16.20 -6.16
C LEU A 31 12.87 16.26 -5.28
N TRP A 32 13.06 15.25 -4.45
CA TRP A 32 14.24 15.12 -3.62
C TRP A 32 15.13 14.01 -4.16
N ARG A 33 16.39 14.31 -4.43
CA ARG A 33 17.44 13.33 -4.59
C ARG A 33 18.29 13.36 -3.32
N ASN A 34 18.18 12.33 -2.51
CA ASN A 34 18.71 12.30 -1.15
C ASN A 34 18.22 13.54 -0.37
N GLU A 35 19.13 14.33 0.19
CA GLU A 35 18.81 15.59 0.90
C GLU A 35 18.78 16.83 -0.01
N THR A 36 18.95 16.66 -1.32
CA THR A 36 19.00 17.78 -2.28
C THR A 36 17.68 17.90 -3.04
N LYS A 37 17.12 19.12 -3.10
CA LYS A 37 16.00 19.41 -3.98
C LYS A 37 16.46 19.45 -5.44
N VAL A 38 15.82 18.65 -6.27
CA VAL A 38 15.95 18.67 -7.73
C VAL A 38 14.79 19.49 -8.27
N ALA A 39 15.09 20.69 -8.79
CA ALA A 39 14.08 21.55 -9.40
C ALA A 39 13.53 20.90 -10.68
N LEU A 40 12.22 20.99 -10.87
CA LEU A 40 11.51 20.57 -12.06
C LEU A 40 11.00 21.79 -12.82
N ARG A 41 10.51 21.55 -14.04
CA ARG A 41 10.04 22.60 -14.96
C ARG A 41 8.60 23.02 -14.69
N ASN A 42 7.93 22.37 -13.74
CA ASN A 42 6.55 22.68 -13.44
C ASN A 42 6.40 23.98 -12.63
N THR A 43 5.27 24.66 -12.80
CA THR A 43 4.93 25.89 -12.07
C THR A 43 3.66 25.67 -11.26
N VAL A 44 3.73 25.89 -9.95
CA VAL A 44 2.60 25.72 -9.02
C VAL A 44 2.35 27.09 -8.35
N PRO A 45 1.38 27.90 -8.83
CA PRO A 45 1.22 29.30 -8.38
C PRO A 45 0.93 29.44 -6.89
N ASP A 46 0.09 28.56 -6.35
CA ASP A 46 -0.34 28.54 -4.95
C ASP A 46 0.31 27.38 -4.19
N GLU A 47 1.60 27.12 -4.44
CA GLU A 47 2.34 26.08 -3.73
C GLU A 47 2.40 26.37 -2.22
N ASP A 48 1.97 25.40 -1.41
CA ASP A 48 2.03 25.53 0.03
C ASP A 48 3.45 25.32 0.57
N GLY A 49 3.66 25.59 1.86
CA GLY A 49 4.98 25.50 2.50
C GLY A 49 5.61 24.09 2.53
N VAL A 50 4.89 23.05 2.10
CA VAL A 50 5.40 21.67 2.00
C VAL A 50 5.44 21.13 0.57
N GLY A 51 5.04 21.90 -0.45
CA GLY A 51 5.03 21.51 -1.87
C GLY A 51 3.68 21.01 -2.40
N GLY A 52 2.61 21.09 -1.61
CA GLY A 52 1.25 20.79 -2.07
C GLY A 52 0.70 21.91 -2.96
N GLY A 53 -0.09 21.55 -3.97
CA GLY A 53 -0.71 22.51 -4.88
C GLY A 53 -1.19 21.87 -6.18
N VAL A 54 -1.60 22.72 -7.13
CA VAL A 54 -1.99 22.31 -8.49
C VAL A 54 -1.09 23.05 -9.48
N SER A 55 -0.50 22.31 -10.40
CA SER A 55 0.40 22.88 -11.40
C SER A 55 -0.37 23.55 -12.54
N ASP A 56 0.13 24.68 -13.02
CA ASP A 56 -0.38 25.40 -14.20
C ASP A 56 0.07 24.76 -15.52
N ASN A 57 1.16 23.98 -15.48
CA ASN A 57 1.71 23.27 -16.63
C ASN A 57 1.99 21.80 -16.29
N LYS A 58 2.14 20.97 -17.32
CA LYS A 58 2.33 19.52 -17.20
C LYS A 58 3.59 19.08 -17.93
N LEU A 59 4.76 19.53 -17.46
CA LEU A 59 6.03 19.33 -18.14
C LEU A 59 6.83 18.14 -17.61
N ASP A 60 6.85 17.96 -16.29
CA ASP A 60 7.58 16.88 -15.62
C ASP A 60 6.60 16.07 -14.76
N TYR A 61 6.26 14.85 -15.19
CA TYR A 61 5.39 13.96 -14.44
C TYR A 61 6.20 13.13 -13.45
N SER A 62 5.91 13.26 -12.16
CA SER A 62 6.75 12.69 -11.10
C SER A 62 6.87 11.17 -11.15
N HIS A 63 5.81 10.47 -11.58
CA HIS A 63 5.83 9.02 -11.73
C HIS A 63 6.90 8.57 -12.72
N ASP A 64 6.98 9.23 -13.88
CA ASP A 64 7.93 8.88 -14.94
C ASP A 64 9.36 9.12 -14.46
N LEU A 65 9.60 10.24 -13.79
CA LEU A 65 10.90 10.55 -13.20
C LEU A 65 11.32 9.52 -12.14
N ILE A 66 10.40 9.11 -11.26
CA ILE A 66 10.66 8.10 -10.24
C ILE A 66 10.94 6.74 -10.89
N MET A 67 10.18 6.39 -11.92
CA MET A 67 10.35 5.13 -12.65
C MET A 67 11.70 5.10 -13.38
N ASP A 68 12.05 6.17 -14.10
CA ASP A 68 13.31 6.27 -14.82
C ASP A 68 14.51 6.23 -13.86
N GLU A 69 14.42 6.89 -12.71
CA GLU A 69 15.45 6.83 -11.68
C GLU A 69 15.58 5.42 -11.08
N ALA A 70 14.47 4.70 -10.89
CA ALA A 70 14.48 3.33 -10.40
C ALA A 70 15.12 2.35 -11.42
N LEU A 71 14.81 2.49 -12.70
CA LEU A 71 15.45 1.70 -13.77
C LEU A 71 16.95 2.00 -13.86
N GLY A 72 17.34 3.29 -13.80
CA GLY A 72 18.74 3.69 -13.75
C GLY A 72 19.47 3.10 -12.55
N TYR A 73 18.85 3.12 -11.36
CA TYR A 73 19.41 2.49 -10.16
C TYR A 73 19.64 0.99 -10.35
N ILE A 74 18.66 0.26 -10.88
CA ILE A 74 18.78 -1.19 -11.17
C ILE A 74 19.94 -1.43 -12.15
N HIS A 75 20.02 -0.65 -13.22
CA HIS A 75 21.08 -0.74 -14.22
C HIS A 75 22.47 -0.56 -13.61
N GLU A 76 22.66 0.49 -12.81
CA GLU A 76 23.95 0.81 -12.16
C GLU A 76 24.37 -0.23 -11.11
N HIS A 77 23.42 -0.96 -10.53
CA HIS A 77 23.65 -1.90 -9.43
C HIS A 77 23.50 -3.38 -9.84
N ALA A 78 23.40 -3.68 -11.14
CA ALA A 78 23.13 -5.04 -11.62
C ALA A 78 24.17 -6.09 -11.19
N GLU A 79 25.41 -5.67 -10.91
CA GLU A 79 26.50 -6.57 -10.50
C GLU A 79 26.56 -6.83 -8.99
N GLN A 80 25.68 -6.21 -8.19
CA GLN A 80 25.64 -6.37 -6.74
C GLN A 80 24.20 -6.57 -6.21
N PRO A 81 24.01 -7.27 -5.09
CA PRO A 81 22.70 -7.36 -4.47
C PRO A 81 22.19 -5.96 -4.09
N PHE A 82 20.92 -5.69 -4.38
CA PHE A 82 20.27 -4.44 -4.02
C PHE A 82 18.91 -4.68 -3.37
N PHE A 83 18.44 -3.68 -2.62
CA PHE A 83 17.07 -3.59 -2.15
C PHE A 83 16.45 -2.29 -2.68
N LEU A 84 15.39 -2.42 -3.47
CA LEU A 84 14.65 -1.29 -4.02
C LEU A 84 13.23 -1.25 -3.43
N TYR A 85 12.94 -0.21 -2.66
CA TYR A 85 11.58 0.11 -2.25
C TYR A 85 10.97 1.15 -3.20
N LEU A 86 10.26 0.67 -4.23
CA LEU A 86 9.61 1.50 -5.24
C LEU A 86 8.19 1.89 -4.79
N ALA A 87 8.08 2.94 -3.99
CA ALA A 87 6.80 3.48 -3.51
C ALA A 87 6.17 4.44 -4.53
N LEU A 88 5.53 3.89 -5.55
CA LEU A 88 4.78 4.66 -6.54
C LEU A 88 3.62 5.42 -5.87
N THR A 89 3.36 6.65 -6.31
CA THR A 89 2.26 7.48 -5.78
C THR A 89 0.94 7.25 -6.52
N ILE A 90 0.99 6.86 -7.79
CA ILE A 90 -0.20 6.46 -8.55
C ILE A 90 -0.82 5.18 -7.96
N PRO A 91 -2.17 5.05 -7.94
CA PRO A 91 -3.18 5.94 -8.51
C PRO A 91 -3.75 6.96 -7.50
N HIS A 92 -3.01 7.40 -6.48
CA HIS A 92 -3.56 8.35 -5.49
C HIS A 92 -4.04 9.65 -6.15
N ALA A 93 -5.02 10.34 -5.58
CA ALA A 93 -5.45 11.63 -6.11
C ALA A 93 -4.54 12.81 -5.70
N ASN A 94 -4.45 13.82 -6.58
CA ASN A 94 -4.13 15.18 -6.15
C ASN A 94 -5.34 15.78 -5.41
N ASN A 95 -5.26 15.85 -4.08
CA ASN A 95 -6.38 16.34 -3.26
C ASN A 95 -6.63 17.83 -3.46
N GLU A 96 -5.59 18.59 -3.76
CA GLU A 96 -5.64 20.02 -4.01
C GLU A 96 -6.43 20.35 -5.29
N ALA A 97 -6.43 19.44 -6.28
CA ALA A 97 -7.23 19.53 -7.50
C ALA A 97 -8.70 19.07 -7.35
N ARG A 98 -9.14 18.72 -6.13
CA ARG A 98 -10.54 18.39 -5.78
C ARG A 98 -11.11 17.24 -6.62
N SER A 99 -12.11 17.51 -7.48
CA SER A 99 -12.76 16.51 -8.32
C SER A 99 -12.01 16.23 -9.63
N GLN A 100 -10.85 16.86 -9.83
CA GLN A 100 -9.99 16.69 -11.00
C GLN A 100 -8.60 16.18 -10.58
N GLY A 101 -8.53 15.43 -9.47
CA GLY A 101 -7.27 14.99 -8.86
C GLY A 101 -6.65 13.75 -9.48
N MET A 102 -7.33 13.09 -10.42
CA MET A 102 -6.81 11.92 -11.13
C MET A 102 -5.94 12.37 -12.31
N GLU A 103 -4.77 12.92 -11.99
CA GLU A 103 -3.88 13.56 -12.96
C GLU A 103 -2.89 12.58 -13.60
N VAL A 104 -2.96 12.50 -14.92
CA VAL A 104 -2.06 11.70 -15.78
C VAL A 104 -1.73 12.49 -17.05
N PRO A 105 -0.56 12.31 -17.68
CA PRO A 105 -0.20 13.06 -18.89
C PRO A 105 -1.13 12.76 -20.07
N GLU A 106 -1.49 11.49 -20.24
CA GLU A 106 -2.31 10.99 -21.34
C GLU A 106 -3.34 9.99 -20.82
N LEU A 107 -4.56 10.06 -21.36
CA LEU A 107 -5.64 9.13 -21.03
C LEU A 107 -5.56 7.82 -21.83
N GLU A 108 -4.69 7.74 -22.84
CA GLU A 108 -4.47 6.54 -23.66
C GLU A 108 -5.80 5.91 -24.14
N ALA A 109 -5.99 4.60 -23.91
CA ALA A 109 -7.20 3.87 -24.30
C ALA A 109 -8.49 4.39 -23.64
N TYR A 110 -8.39 5.18 -22.56
CA TYR A 110 -9.53 5.72 -21.82
C TYR A 110 -10.07 7.04 -22.38
N ALA A 111 -9.32 7.72 -23.26
CA ALA A 111 -9.71 9.03 -23.81
C ALA A 111 -11.08 9.00 -24.50
N GLU A 112 -11.30 7.95 -25.31
CA GLU A 112 -12.48 7.76 -26.15
C GLU A 112 -13.64 7.04 -25.44
N LEU A 113 -13.46 6.62 -24.18
CA LEU A 113 -14.52 5.96 -23.42
C LEU A 113 -15.57 6.97 -22.95
N ASP A 114 -16.83 6.57 -22.92
CA ASP A 114 -17.93 7.36 -22.31
C ASP A 114 -17.93 7.19 -20.79
N TRP A 115 -16.83 7.59 -20.15
CA TRP A 115 -16.61 7.52 -18.70
C TRP A 115 -16.49 8.93 -18.14
N PRO A 116 -16.85 9.17 -16.87
CA PRO A 116 -16.56 10.44 -16.25
C PRO A 116 -15.03 10.64 -16.14
N GLU A 117 -14.58 11.89 -16.32
CA GLU A 117 -13.15 12.21 -16.48
C GLU A 117 -12.24 11.68 -15.36
N PRO A 118 -12.59 11.76 -14.05
CA PRO A 118 -11.76 11.17 -13.00
C PRO A 118 -11.56 9.66 -13.14
N GLN A 119 -12.55 8.94 -13.67
CA GLN A 119 -12.51 7.49 -13.88
C GLN A 119 -11.63 7.13 -15.07
N LYS A 120 -11.63 7.97 -16.13
CA LYS A 120 -10.63 7.87 -17.22
C LYS A 120 -9.21 8.07 -16.68
N GLY A 121 -9.00 9.13 -15.89
CA GLY A 121 -7.71 9.42 -15.27
C GLY A 121 -7.24 8.28 -14.37
N HIS A 122 -8.10 7.76 -13.49
CA HIS A 122 -7.78 6.62 -12.63
C HIS A 122 -7.42 5.36 -13.44
N GLY A 123 -8.20 5.03 -14.47
CA GLY A 123 -7.89 3.90 -15.36
C GLY A 123 -6.53 4.06 -16.06
N ALA A 124 -6.27 5.24 -16.62
CA ALA A 124 -5.01 5.56 -17.29
C ALA A 124 -3.80 5.51 -16.33
N MET A 125 -3.95 5.97 -15.09
CA MET A 125 -2.90 5.83 -14.06
C MET A 125 -2.59 4.36 -13.77
N ILE A 126 -3.61 3.50 -13.63
CA ILE A 126 -3.40 2.06 -13.42
C ILE A 126 -2.70 1.42 -14.63
N SER A 127 -3.13 1.72 -15.86
CA SER A 127 -2.49 1.17 -17.06
C SER A 127 -1.05 1.65 -17.25
N ARG A 128 -0.77 2.91 -16.90
CA ARG A 128 0.60 3.45 -16.87
C ARG A 128 1.46 2.68 -15.86
N MET A 129 0.98 2.50 -14.62
CA MET A 129 1.66 1.69 -13.61
C MET A 129 1.99 0.28 -14.13
N ASP A 130 1.01 -0.41 -14.72
CA ASP A 130 1.20 -1.76 -15.26
C ASP A 130 2.27 -1.82 -16.35
N ARG A 131 2.23 -0.88 -17.30
CA ARG A 131 3.27 -0.74 -18.34
C ARG A 131 4.65 -0.50 -17.74
N ASP A 132 4.76 0.36 -16.74
CA ASP A 132 6.02 0.71 -16.11
C ASP A 132 6.58 -0.43 -15.25
N ILE A 133 5.73 -1.25 -14.63
CA ILE A 133 6.13 -2.55 -14.06
C ILE A 133 6.62 -3.51 -15.16
N GLY A 134 6.00 -3.49 -16.34
CA GLY A 134 6.50 -4.20 -17.52
C GLY A 134 7.91 -3.77 -17.93
N ARG A 135 8.20 -2.47 -17.92
CA ARG A 135 9.55 -1.93 -18.17
C ARG A 135 10.56 -2.40 -17.12
N LEU A 136 10.16 -2.46 -15.85
CA LEU A 136 11.01 -3.01 -14.78
C LEU A 136 11.41 -4.46 -15.07
N PHE A 137 10.45 -5.31 -15.43
CA PHE A 137 10.76 -6.71 -15.77
C PHE A 137 11.62 -6.83 -17.03
N ALA A 138 11.40 -5.99 -18.03
CA ALA A 138 12.22 -5.95 -19.24
C ALA A 138 13.68 -5.53 -18.92
N GLU A 139 13.89 -4.58 -18.00
CA GLU A 139 15.22 -4.18 -17.55
C GLU A 139 15.92 -5.30 -16.77
N LEU A 140 15.21 -5.97 -15.86
CA LEU A 140 15.76 -7.13 -15.16
C LEU A 140 16.16 -8.27 -16.11
N GLU A 141 15.38 -8.49 -17.17
CA GLU A 141 15.69 -9.48 -18.21
C GLU A 141 16.88 -9.05 -19.07
N SER A 142 16.93 -7.78 -19.50
CA SER A 142 18.02 -7.26 -20.34
C SER A 142 19.37 -7.31 -19.63
N LEU A 143 19.38 -7.11 -18.31
CA LEU A 143 20.55 -7.19 -17.45
C LEU A 143 20.91 -8.63 -17.04
N GLY A 144 20.06 -9.62 -17.36
CA GLY A 144 20.29 -11.03 -17.01
C GLY A 144 20.10 -11.37 -15.53
N ILE A 145 19.56 -10.46 -14.72
CA ILE A 145 19.37 -10.63 -13.27
C ILE A 145 17.94 -11.05 -12.88
N GLY A 146 17.02 -11.16 -13.84
CA GLY A 146 15.61 -11.49 -13.57
C GLY A 146 15.36 -12.80 -12.79
N ASN A 147 16.26 -13.79 -12.89
CA ASN A 147 16.16 -15.04 -12.12
C ASN A 147 16.72 -14.92 -10.69
N ASP A 148 17.53 -13.89 -10.41
CA ASP A 148 18.14 -13.64 -9.10
C ASP A 148 17.44 -12.50 -8.34
N THR A 149 16.41 -11.90 -8.94
CA THR A 149 15.60 -10.85 -8.32
C THR A 149 14.24 -11.38 -7.91
N ILE A 150 13.90 -11.22 -6.63
CA ILE A 150 12.52 -11.37 -6.13
C ILE A 150 11.79 -10.02 -6.18
N VAL A 151 10.60 -10.01 -6.77
CA VAL A 151 9.74 -8.82 -6.85
C VAL A 151 8.46 -9.07 -6.06
N PHE A 152 8.18 -8.19 -5.09
CA PHE A 152 6.89 -8.11 -4.39
C PHE A 152 6.12 -6.92 -4.95
N PHE A 153 4.87 -7.14 -5.35
CA PHE A 153 3.95 -6.09 -5.79
C PHE A 153 2.72 -6.10 -4.88
N THR A 154 2.39 -4.95 -4.30
CA THR A 154 1.25 -4.80 -3.37
C THR A 154 0.71 -3.37 -3.39
N SER A 155 -0.47 -3.17 -2.81
CA SER A 155 -0.98 -1.86 -2.43
C SER A 155 -0.69 -1.56 -0.95
N ASP A 156 -0.71 -0.29 -0.56
CA ASP A 156 -0.54 0.17 0.83
C ASP A 156 -1.88 0.18 1.62
N ASN A 157 -3.01 0.33 0.93
CA ASN A 157 -4.36 0.20 1.45
C ASN A 157 -5.39 -0.08 0.32
N GLY A 158 -6.67 -0.21 0.70
CA GLY A 158 -7.78 -0.34 -0.25
C GLY A 158 -8.05 0.91 -1.10
N PRO A 159 -9.00 0.86 -2.06
CA PRO A 159 -9.26 1.95 -3.00
C PRO A 159 -9.79 3.21 -2.30
N HIS A 160 -9.82 4.34 -3.01
CA HIS A 160 -10.10 5.64 -2.42
C HIS A 160 -11.12 6.46 -3.22
N LYS A 161 -11.79 7.44 -2.61
CA LYS A 161 -12.81 8.31 -3.24
C LYS A 161 -12.31 9.74 -3.55
N GLU A 162 -11.09 10.03 -3.12
CA GLU A 162 -10.39 11.29 -3.36
C GLU A 162 -10.22 11.56 -4.87
N GLY A 163 -10.05 12.83 -5.26
CA GLY A 163 -9.78 13.19 -6.65
C GLY A 163 -10.96 13.17 -7.61
N GLY A 164 -12.18 12.93 -7.12
CA GLY A 164 -13.36 12.64 -7.96
C GLY A 164 -13.48 11.16 -8.35
N ASN A 165 -12.57 10.30 -7.87
CA ASN A 165 -12.62 8.87 -8.12
C ASN A 165 -13.88 8.23 -7.50
N ASN A 166 -14.36 7.16 -8.14
CA ASN A 166 -15.45 6.34 -7.63
C ASN A 166 -15.04 4.86 -7.64
N PRO A 167 -14.66 4.27 -6.49
CA PRO A 167 -14.32 2.86 -6.38
C PRO A 167 -15.40 1.92 -6.92
N ASP A 168 -16.68 2.30 -6.77
CA ASP A 168 -17.83 1.49 -7.18
C ASP A 168 -18.00 1.47 -8.71
N PHE A 169 -17.42 2.43 -9.45
CA PHE A 169 -17.56 2.52 -10.91
C PHE A 169 -16.87 1.36 -11.64
N ASN A 170 -15.69 0.96 -11.17
CA ASN A 170 -14.88 -0.14 -11.73
C ASN A 170 -14.76 -1.32 -10.76
N ASP A 171 -15.64 -1.42 -9.75
CA ASP A 171 -15.63 -2.49 -8.74
C ASP A 171 -14.23 -2.69 -8.09
N SER A 172 -13.61 -1.58 -7.67
CA SER A 172 -12.16 -1.53 -7.33
C SER A 172 -11.75 -2.38 -6.12
N ASN A 173 -12.71 -2.77 -5.28
CA ASN A 173 -12.55 -3.64 -4.12
C ASN A 173 -13.37 -4.93 -4.24
N GLY A 174 -14.00 -5.18 -5.40
CA GLY A 174 -14.82 -6.37 -5.63
C GLY A 174 -15.89 -6.56 -4.55
N PRO A 175 -16.10 -7.80 -4.07
CA PRO A 175 -17.11 -8.07 -3.04
C PRO A 175 -16.72 -7.54 -1.65
N LEU A 176 -15.51 -6.99 -1.46
CA LEU A 176 -15.01 -6.64 -0.14
C LEU A 176 -15.66 -5.35 0.35
N ARG A 177 -16.01 -5.29 1.64
CA ARG A 177 -16.68 -4.12 2.21
C ARG A 177 -15.69 -3.03 2.59
N GLY A 178 -16.10 -1.78 2.37
CA GLY A 178 -15.33 -0.60 2.77
C GLY A 178 -14.20 -0.27 1.80
N ILE A 179 -13.56 0.87 2.04
CA ILE A 179 -12.49 1.44 1.22
C ILE A 179 -11.39 1.99 2.14
N LYS A 180 -10.39 2.69 1.61
CA LYS A 180 -9.36 3.43 2.39
C LYS A 180 -9.93 4.05 3.67
N ARG A 181 -9.24 3.82 4.81
CA ARG A 181 -9.62 4.17 6.21
C ARG A 181 -10.71 3.32 6.85
N ALA A 182 -11.28 2.33 6.16
CA ALA A 182 -12.15 1.34 6.76
C ALA A 182 -11.33 0.18 7.36
N MET A 183 -11.85 -0.43 8.42
CA MET A 183 -11.27 -1.63 9.04
C MET A 183 -11.89 -2.94 8.49
N TYR A 184 -12.79 -2.81 7.52
CA TYR A 184 -13.33 -3.91 6.72
C TYR A 184 -12.33 -4.32 5.63
N ASP A 185 -12.49 -5.50 5.01
CA ASP A 185 -11.49 -6.10 4.11
C ASP A 185 -11.24 -5.21 2.88
N GLY A 186 -12.22 -4.48 2.39
CA GLY A 186 -12.01 -3.54 1.28
C GLY A 186 -11.14 -2.33 1.64
N GLY A 187 -10.83 -2.10 2.92
CA GLY A 187 -9.87 -1.09 3.37
C GLY A 187 -8.47 -1.62 3.69
N ILE A 188 -8.33 -2.90 4.07
CA ILE A 188 -7.08 -3.48 4.61
C ILE A 188 -6.58 -4.74 3.88
N ARG A 189 -7.41 -5.41 3.08
CA ARG A 189 -7.01 -6.54 2.25
C ARG A 189 -6.61 -6.02 0.87
N VAL A 190 -5.34 -6.17 0.54
CA VAL A 190 -4.70 -5.62 -0.65
C VAL A 190 -4.23 -6.74 -1.59
N PRO A 191 -4.07 -6.48 -2.90
CA PRO A 191 -3.42 -7.43 -3.80
C PRO A 191 -1.98 -7.66 -3.35
N MET A 192 -1.49 -8.89 -3.53
CA MET A 192 -0.10 -9.26 -3.28
C MET A 192 0.34 -10.28 -4.32
N ILE A 193 1.34 -9.93 -5.12
CA ILE A 193 1.96 -10.81 -6.12
C ILE A 193 3.44 -10.87 -5.82
N VAL A 194 3.98 -12.09 -5.76
CA VAL A 194 5.41 -12.31 -5.55
C VAL A 194 5.96 -13.13 -6.70
N LYS A 195 7.01 -12.63 -7.35
CA LYS A 195 7.65 -13.30 -8.48
C LYS A 195 9.13 -13.49 -8.19
N TRP A 196 9.58 -14.74 -8.23
CA TRP A 196 11.00 -15.10 -8.22
C TRP A 196 11.21 -16.31 -9.13
N PRO A 197 11.58 -16.09 -10.41
CA PRO A 197 11.69 -17.15 -11.39
C PRO A 197 12.64 -18.29 -10.94
N GLY A 198 12.20 -19.54 -11.11
CA GLY A 198 12.98 -20.72 -10.72
C GLY A 198 13.07 -20.99 -9.20
N ARG A 199 12.47 -20.13 -8.35
CA ARG A 199 12.45 -20.28 -6.88
C ARG A 199 11.04 -20.38 -6.33
N ILE A 200 10.14 -19.48 -6.76
CA ILE A 200 8.72 -19.47 -6.37
C ILE A 200 7.90 -20.20 -7.46
N PRO A 201 6.98 -21.12 -7.10
CA PRO A 201 6.11 -21.78 -8.07
C PRO A 201 5.28 -20.78 -8.88
N SER A 202 5.27 -20.93 -10.21
CA SER A 202 4.48 -20.08 -11.09
C SER A 202 2.99 -20.42 -11.04
N GLY A 203 2.12 -19.42 -11.14
CA GLY A 203 0.67 -19.58 -11.21
C GLY A 203 0.01 -20.08 -9.91
N LEU A 204 0.74 -20.13 -8.80
CA LEU A 204 0.20 -20.54 -7.51
C LEU A 204 -0.62 -19.42 -6.87
N VAL A 205 -1.84 -19.75 -6.44
CA VAL A 205 -2.64 -18.93 -5.53
C VAL A 205 -2.52 -19.53 -4.12
N ASN A 206 -2.23 -18.70 -3.13
CA ASN A 206 -2.06 -19.14 -1.74
C ASN A 206 -2.89 -18.26 -0.79
N ASP A 207 -3.78 -18.91 -0.03
CA ASP A 207 -4.71 -18.24 0.90
C ASP A 207 -4.15 -18.04 2.32
N THR A 208 -2.86 -18.36 2.54
CA THR A 208 -2.21 -18.13 3.83
C THR A 208 -2.27 -16.65 4.18
N VAL A 209 -2.72 -16.35 5.40
CA VAL A 209 -2.96 -14.98 5.85
C VAL A 209 -1.71 -14.40 6.48
N TRP A 210 -1.25 -13.28 5.92
CA TRP A 210 -0.12 -12.51 6.41
C TRP A 210 -0.34 -11.02 6.13
N TYR A 211 0.48 -10.16 6.74
CA TYR A 211 0.32 -8.70 6.68
C TYR A 211 1.66 -7.97 6.72
N PHE A 212 1.64 -6.64 6.65
CA PHE A 212 2.83 -5.81 6.49
C PHE A 212 3.97 -6.11 7.48
N ALA A 213 3.66 -6.42 8.75
CA ALA A 213 4.71 -6.70 9.75
C ALA A 213 5.51 -7.97 9.44
N ASP A 214 4.97 -8.89 8.63
CA ASP A 214 5.64 -10.12 8.20
C ASP A 214 6.71 -9.89 7.12
N PHE A 215 6.68 -8.73 6.45
CA PHE A 215 7.64 -8.45 5.38
C PHE A 215 9.08 -8.42 5.90
N LEU A 216 9.36 -7.69 6.99
CA LEU A 216 10.71 -7.56 7.55
C LEU A 216 11.34 -8.91 7.94
N PRO A 217 10.70 -9.77 8.77
CA PRO A 217 11.27 -11.07 9.10
C PRO A 217 11.36 -12.00 7.87
N THR A 218 10.44 -11.87 6.91
CA THR A 218 10.53 -12.60 5.63
C THR A 218 11.76 -12.17 4.83
N ALA A 219 11.97 -10.86 4.66
CA ALA A 219 13.11 -10.31 3.91
C ALA A 219 14.44 -10.73 4.55
N ALA A 220 14.55 -10.64 5.88
CA ALA A 220 15.72 -11.11 6.60
C ALA A 220 16.01 -12.60 6.37
N ASP A 221 14.99 -13.46 6.51
CA ASP A 221 15.11 -14.91 6.27
C ASP A 221 15.46 -15.24 4.80
N LEU A 222 14.93 -14.48 3.83
CA LEU A 222 15.25 -14.68 2.41
C LEU A 222 16.74 -14.43 2.10
N VAL A 223 17.35 -13.44 2.74
CA VAL A 223 18.77 -13.10 2.53
C VAL A 223 19.71 -13.76 3.56
N GLY A 224 19.17 -14.58 4.46
CA GLY A 224 19.95 -15.25 5.51
C GLY A 224 20.46 -14.32 6.62
N ALA A 225 19.83 -13.15 6.79
CA ALA A 225 20.10 -12.24 7.89
C ALA A 225 19.27 -12.58 9.14
N GLU A 226 19.77 -12.21 10.31
CA GLU A 226 18.98 -12.28 11.54
C GLU A 226 17.96 -11.14 11.58
N ALA A 227 16.69 -11.49 11.76
CA ALA A 227 15.66 -10.49 11.98
C ALA A 227 15.86 -9.81 13.35
N PRO A 228 15.60 -8.50 13.47
CA PRO A 228 15.60 -7.84 14.77
C PRO A 228 14.70 -8.54 15.79
N ALA A 229 15.03 -8.44 17.08
CA ALA A 229 14.17 -8.96 18.14
C ALA A 229 12.92 -8.09 18.33
N GLY A 230 11.83 -8.68 18.86
CA GLY A 230 10.62 -7.95 19.23
C GLY A 230 9.74 -7.52 18.04
N LEU A 231 9.79 -8.25 16.93
CA LEU A 231 8.88 -8.05 15.79
C LEU A 231 7.52 -8.71 16.05
N ASP A 232 6.46 -8.06 15.58
CA ASP A 232 5.10 -8.62 15.61
C ASP A 232 4.85 -9.63 14.46
N GLY A 233 5.68 -9.57 13.42
CA GLY A 233 5.58 -10.41 12.24
C GLY A 233 6.37 -11.72 12.34
N VAL A 234 6.05 -12.63 11.42
CA VAL A 234 6.76 -13.91 11.22
C VAL A 234 7.18 -14.06 9.76
N SER A 235 8.27 -14.76 9.51
CA SER A 235 8.68 -15.06 8.13
C SER A 235 7.63 -15.93 7.43
N ILE A 236 7.24 -15.55 6.22
CA ILE A 236 6.37 -16.35 5.34
C ILE A 236 7.14 -17.07 4.23
N LYS A 237 8.47 -17.19 4.35
CA LYS A 237 9.31 -17.87 3.35
C LYS A 237 8.83 -19.28 2.97
N PRO A 238 8.36 -20.14 3.90
CA PRO A 238 7.78 -21.43 3.51
C PRO A 238 6.59 -21.26 2.56
N THR A 239 5.67 -20.34 2.87
CA THR A 239 4.50 -19.99 2.04
C THR A 239 4.93 -19.55 0.64
N LEU A 240 5.95 -18.68 0.53
CA LEU A 240 6.48 -18.21 -0.77
C LEU A 240 6.99 -19.36 -1.64
N PHE A 241 7.62 -20.36 -1.04
CA PHE A 241 8.12 -21.54 -1.77
C PHE A 241 7.09 -22.67 -1.92
N GLY A 242 5.80 -22.36 -1.76
CA GLY A 242 4.71 -23.32 -1.93
C GLY A 242 4.65 -24.41 -0.86
N LYS A 243 5.33 -24.21 0.27
CA LYS A 243 5.27 -25.14 1.40
C LYS A 243 4.12 -24.75 2.32
N TYR A 244 3.51 -25.76 2.94
CA TYR A 244 2.51 -25.55 3.97
C TYR A 244 3.12 -24.81 5.17
N GLN A 245 2.39 -23.80 5.66
CA GLN A 245 2.74 -23.03 6.84
C GLN A 245 1.47 -22.71 7.60
N ASP A 246 1.31 -23.25 8.80
CA ASP A 246 0.15 -22.96 9.63
C ASP A 246 0.34 -21.62 10.38
N LEU A 247 -0.39 -20.61 9.95
CA LEU A 247 -0.48 -19.30 10.61
C LEU A 247 -1.89 -19.03 11.17
N SER A 248 -2.74 -20.06 11.21
CA SER A 248 -4.18 -19.88 11.47
C SER A 248 -4.52 -19.49 12.90
N ASP A 249 -3.69 -19.84 13.88
CA ASP A 249 -3.91 -19.49 15.29
C ASP A 249 -3.48 -18.05 15.64
N ARG A 250 -2.78 -17.37 14.72
CA ARG A 250 -2.34 -15.99 14.95
C ARG A 250 -3.50 -15.01 14.85
N MET A 251 -3.58 -14.08 15.81
CA MET A 251 -4.49 -12.93 15.74
C MET A 251 -3.73 -11.74 15.16
N LEU A 252 -4.25 -11.18 14.07
CA LEU A 252 -3.73 -9.95 13.45
C LEU A 252 -4.45 -8.73 14.03
N TYR A 253 -3.82 -7.56 14.00
CA TYR A 253 -4.30 -6.35 14.66
C TYR A 253 -4.18 -5.11 13.77
N TRP A 254 -5.25 -4.29 13.75
CA TRP A 254 -5.28 -2.97 13.14
C TRP A 254 -6.00 -1.98 14.04
N GLU A 255 -5.50 -0.75 14.07
CA GLU A 255 -6.12 0.36 14.79
C GLU A 255 -5.97 1.65 13.99
N PHE A 256 -7.01 2.47 13.97
CA PHE A 256 -7.02 3.73 13.25
C PHE A 256 -7.80 4.81 14.00
N HIS A 257 -7.26 6.03 14.00
CA HIS A 257 -7.77 7.15 14.80
C HIS A 257 -8.37 8.29 13.97
N GLU A 258 -8.13 8.30 12.66
CA GLU A 258 -8.65 9.36 11.80
C GLU A 258 -10.17 9.20 11.63
N ARG A 259 -10.89 10.31 11.87
CA ARG A 259 -12.37 10.38 11.82
C ARG A 259 -13.06 9.47 12.85
N GLY A 260 -12.43 9.34 14.01
CA GLY A 260 -12.94 8.53 15.12
C GLY A 260 -12.17 7.22 15.25
N PHE A 261 -12.36 6.60 16.42
CA PHE A 261 -11.67 5.38 16.79
C PHE A 261 -12.17 4.17 16.00
N LYS A 262 -11.27 3.35 15.46
CA LYS A 262 -11.60 2.08 14.79
C LYS A 262 -10.55 1.03 15.10
N GLN A 263 -10.98 -0.22 15.20
CA GLN A 263 -10.10 -1.38 15.36
C GLN A 263 -10.59 -2.55 14.48
N ALA A 264 -9.66 -3.39 14.07
CA ALA A 264 -9.95 -4.70 13.52
C ALA A 264 -8.97 -5.75 14.06
N SER A 265 -9.44 -6.99 14.07
CA SER A 265 -8.59 -8.15 14.28
C SER A 265 -9.09 -9.33 13.46
N ARG A 266 -8.17 -10.19 13.01
CA ARG A 266 -8.47 -11.42 12.28
C ARG A 266 -7.82 -12.60 12.97
N TRP A 267 -8.56 -13.69 13.14
CA TRP A 267 -8.10 -14.96 13.70
C TRP A 267 -8.66 -16.11 12.86
N GLY A 268 -7.81 -16.76 12.07
CA GLY A 268 -8.24 -17.69 11.03
C GLY A 268 -9.28 -17.07 10.09
N ASN A 269 -10.49 -17.64 10.09
CA ASN A 269 -11.62 -17.17 9.29
C ASN A 269 -12.55 -16.21 10.04
N TRP A 270 -12.29 -15.95 11.32
CA TRP A 270 -13.04 -14.97 12.08
C TRP A 270 -12.43 -13.60 11.94
N LYS A 271 -13.28 -12.58 11.81
CA LYS A 271 -12.86 -11.19 11.80
C LYS A 271 -13.74 -10.35 12.73
N ALA A 272 -13.10 -9.56 13.57
CA ALA A 272 -13.73 -8.58 14.44
C ALA A 272 -13.46 -7.17 13.91
N VAL A 273 -14.49 -6.33 13.90
CA VAL A 273 -14.40 -4.91 13.57
C VAL A 273 -15.11 -4.09 14.65
N ARG A 274 -14.47 -3.04 15.16
CA ARG A 274 -15.06 -2.05 16.07
C ARG A 274 -14.96 -0.68 15.43
N VAL A 275 -16.11 0.01 15.30
CA VAL A 275 -16.18 1.35 14.71
C VAL A 275 -16.69 2.32 15.79
N GLY A 276 -15.79 2.80 16.64
CA GLY A 276 -16.08 3.64 17.79
C GLY A 276 -15.58 3.01 19.08
N TRP A 277 -14.98 3.79 19.98
CA TRP A 277 -14.35 3.27 21.20
C TRP A 277 -15.32 2.48 22.10
N LYS A 278 -16.56 2.96 22.22
CA LYS A 278 -17.63 2.37 23.06
C LYS A 278 -18.59 1.49 22.26
N GLU A 279 -18.37 1.35 20.95
CA GLU A 279 -19.25 0.57 20.09
C GLU A 279 -18.95 -0.93 20.21
N PRO A 280 -19.98 -1.79 20.09
CA PRO A 280 -19.79 -3.24 20.17
C PRO A 280 -18.94 -3.75 19.00
N ILE A 281 -18.25 -4.87 19.23
CA ILE A 281 -17.59 -5.60 18.14
C ILE A 281 -18.65 -6.16 17.19
N GLN A 282 -18.43 -5.93 15.91
CA GLN A 282 -19.05 -6.69 14.83
C GLN A 282 -18.17 -7.89 14.52
N LEU A 283 -18.79 -9.07 14.35
CA LEU A 283 -18.08 -10.32 14.12
C LEU A 283 -18.52 -10.93 12.80
N PHE A 284 -17.56 -11.34 11.98
CA PHE A 284 -17.79 -11.93 10.66
C PHE A 284 -17.03 -13.25 10.54
N HIS A 285 -17.60 -14.18 9.76
CA HIS A 285 -16.92 -15.40 9.34
C HIS A 285 -16.65 -15.32 7.83
N LEU A 286 -15.38 -15.19 7.45
CA LEU A 286 -14.98 -14.80 6.09
C LEU A 286 -15.22 -15.90 5.04
N ILE A 287 -15.32 -17.17 5.46
CA ILE A 287 -15.77 -18.24 4.54
C ILE A 287 -17.27 -18.08 4.33
N GLY A 288 -17.66 -17.82 3.08
CA GLY A 288 -19.05 -17.63 2.68
C GLY A 288 -19.56 -16.19 2.82
N ASP A 289 -18.80 -15.29 3.45
CA ASP A 289 -19.16 -13.88 3.65
C ASP A 289 -17.92 -12.97 3.57
N SER A 290 -17.28 -12.91 2.39
CA SER A 290 -16.13 -12.02 2.16
C SER A 290 -16.52 -10.54 2.14
N SER A 291 -17.82 -10.23 2.04
CA SER A 291 -18.36 -8.88 2.06
C SER A 291 -18.69 -8.38 3.47
N GLU A 292 -18.43 -9.19 4.51
CA GLU A 292 -18.67 -8.82 5.91
C GLU A 292 -20.09 -8.27 6.11
N HIS A 293 -21.06 -8.96 5.51
CA HIS A 293 -22.45 -8.55 5.47
C HIS A 293 -23.20 -9.01 6.73
N TYR A 294 -22.96 -10.24 7.18
CA TYR A 294 -23.70 -10.86 8.28
C TYR A 294 -22.95 -10.70 9.60
N ASN A 295 -23.41 -9.78 10.45
CA ASN A 295 -22.85 -9.65 11.79
C ASN A 295 -23.30 -10.81 12.70
N LEU A 296 -22.37 -11.68 13.05
CA LEU A 296 -22.56 -12.88 13.85
C LEU A 296 -22.31 -12.69 15.35
N ALA A 297 -22.05 -11.46 15.81
CA ALA A 297 -21.64 -11.19 17.19
C ALA A 297 -22.62 -11.74 18.25
N SER A 298 -23.94 -11.62 18.01
CA SER A 298 -24.97 -12.14 18.91
C SER A 298 -25.05 -13.67 18.95
N HIS A 299 -24.60 -14.35 17.90
CA HIS A 299 -24.64 -15.81 17.78
C HIS A 299 -23.39 -16.48 18.37
N TYR A 300 -22.26 -15.76 18.44
CA TYR A 300 -20.99 -16.30 18.92
C TYR A 300 -20.34 -15.41 20.00
N PRO A 301 -21.01 -15.19 21.16
CA PRO A 301 -20.51 -14.29 22.20
C PRO A 301 -19.14 -14.73 22.76
N GLY A 302 -18.84 -16.03 22.78
CA GLY A 302 -17.52 -16.53 23.21
C GLY A 302 -16.38 -16.10 22.29
N VAL A 303 -16.62 -16.02 20.98
CA VAL A 303 -15.64 -15.53 19.99
C VAL A 303 -15.46 -14.02 20.14
N VAL A 304 -16.56 -13.27 20.32
CA VAL A 304 -16.51 -11.83 20.62
C VAL A 304 -15.65 -11.56 21.84
N SER A 305 -15.89 -12.25 22.97
CA SER A 305 -15.09 -12.07 24.18
C SER A 305 -13.61 -12.42 24.00
N LYS A 306 -13.27 -13.35 23.10
CA LYS A 306 -11.86 -13.63 22.75
C LYS A 306 -11.22 -12.43 22.05
N PHE A 307 -11.88 -11.87 21.04
CA PHE A 307 -11.40 -10.66 20.37
C PHE A 307 -11.34 -9.45 21.30
N GLU A 308 -12.33 -9.25 22.18
CA GLU A 308 -12.30 -8.14 23.14
C GLU A 308 -11.08 -8.20 24.06
N ARG A 309 -10.77 -9.39 24.60
CA ARG A 309 -9.57 -9.58 25.43
C ARG A 309 -8.29 -9.28 24.64
N PHE A 310 -8.19 -9.79 23.41
CA PHE A 310 -7.04 -9.55 22.55
C PHE A 310 -6.86 -8.06 22.21
N LEU A 311 -7.91 -7.41 21.69
CA LEU A 311 -7.85 -5.99 21.31
C LEU A 311 -7.53 -5.06 22.49
N ASN A 312 -8.00 -5.39 23.70
CA ASN A 312 -7.67 -4.63 24.90
C ASN A 312 -6.23 -4.87 25.38
N HIS A 313 -5.69 -6.06 25.14
CA HIS A 313 -4.32 -6.43 25.51
C HIS A 313 -3.27 -5.82 24.56
N GLU A 314 -3.47 -5.96 23.24
CA GLU A 314 -2.48 -5.51 22.24
C GLU A 314 -2.39 -3.98 22.12
N ARG A 315 -3.46 -3.28 22.47
CA ARG A 315 -3.50 -1.82 22.38
C ARG A 315 -2.62 -1.18 23.45
N THR A 316 -1.78 -0.24 23.03
CA THR A 316 -1.16 0.76 23.93
C THR A 316 -1.67 2.17 23.64
N ASP A 317 -1.86 2.98 24.68
CA ASP A 317 -2.25 4.39 24.52
C ASP A 317 -1.11 5.22 23.90
N SER A 318 -1.44 6.00 22.88
CA SER A 318 -0.50 6.89 22.20
C SER A 318 -0.72 8.33 22.61
N LYS A 319 0.34 9.01 23.07
CA LYS A 319 0.33 10.46 23.30
C LYS A 319 0.17 11.27 22.00
N HIS A 320 0.51 10.68 20.86
CA HIS A 320 0.42 11.32 19.54
C HIS A 320 -0.94 11.10 18.89
N TRP A 321 -1.58 9.97 19.20
CA TRP A 321 -2.89 9.58 18.69
C TRP A 321 -3.82 9.19 19.85
N PRO A 322 -4.19 10.14 20.74
CA PRO A 322 -5.05 9.84 21.86
C PRO A 322 -6.47 9.52 21.37
N ILE A 323 -7.12 8.55 22.01
CA ILE A 323 -8.55 8.33 21.80
C ILE A 323 -9.30 9.56 22.28
N LYS A 324 -10.01 10.21 21.36
CA LYS A 324 -10.91 11.30 21.69
C LYS A 324 -12.19 10.71 22.28
N ASN A 325 -12.69 11.30 23.38
CA ASN A 325 -13.95 10.92 24.03
C ASN A 325 -13.95 9.49 24.64
N LYS A 326 -12.90 9.14 25.40
CA LYS A 326 -12.91 7.92 26.24
C LYS A 326 -14.08 7.88 27.22
#